data_AF-A0A9P7AIQ1-F1
#
_entry.id   AF-A0A9P7AIQ1-F1
#
_cell.length_a   1.000
_cell.length_b   1.000
_cell.length_c   1.000
_cell.angle_alpha   90.00
_cell.angle_beta   90.00
_cell.angle_gamma   90.00
#
_symmetry.space_group_name_H-M   'P 1'
#
loop_
_entity.id
_entity.type
_entity.pdbx_description
1 polymer ?
#
loop_
_entity_poly.entity_id
_entity_poly.type
_entity_poly.pdbx_seq_one_letter_code
_entity_poly.pdbx_strand_id
1 'polypeptide(L)'
;MPHTQQIHAGDPAYASPVIRPPSPASSVGTAYGPDDTSLSDSGLNQDVFERKWIANLRLDEPKHDEVHNLKDPLIICPSDPQEQKLLFEEILRGFRQRVQQLEEDEIFQQAVINGSQIGKEQLPSADSVENLIQNMMGTSIGNEASHIQDGPWNRRNTTHATSTSSSMRTAVGKGRLGQT
;
A
#
# COMPACT_ATOMS: atom_id res chain seq x y z
N MET A 1 56.34 -2.77 3.57
CA MET A 1 56.28 -1.30 3.74
C MET A 1 54.82 -0.87 3.68
N PRO A 2 54.13 -0.55 4.77
CA PRO A 2 52.77 0.00 4.67
C PRO A 2 52.84 1.49 4.27
N HIS A 3 52.12 1.86 3.22
CA HIS A 3 51.92 3.25 2.82
C HIS A 3 50.87 3.88 3.74
N THR A 4 51.30 4.79 4.62
CA THR A 4 50.42 5.67 5.39
C THR A 4 49.95 6.82 4.49
N GLN A 5 48.68 6.79 4.06
CA GLN A 5 48.05 7.93 3.38
C GLN A 5 47.71 9.00 4.43
N GLN A 6 48.27 10.21 4.27
CA GLN A 6 47.90 11.38 5.04
C GLN A 6 46.49 11.83 4.64
N ILE A 7 45.59 11.89 5.63
CA ILE A 7 44.22 12.39 5.45
C ILE A 7 44.25 13.92 5.63
N HIS A 8 43.89 14.67 4.60
CA HIS A 8 43.76 16.12 4.66
C HIS A 8 42.44 16.50 5.35
N ALA A 9 42.53 17.28 6.45
CA ALA A 9 41.43 17.55 7.38
C ALA A 9 40.31 18.48 6.88
N GLY A 10 40.13 18.64 5.57
CA GLY A 10 39.20 19.61 4.97
C GLY A 10 38.23 19.06 3.92
N ASP A 11 38.32 17.78 3.56
CA ASP A 11 37.43 17.15 2.58
C ASP A 11 36.34 16.34 3.31
N PRO A 12 35.06 16.34 2.86
CA PRO A 12 34.05 15.46 3.43
C PRO A 12 34.55 14.01 3.33
N ALA A 13 34.46 13.27 4.44
CA ALA A 13 34.95 11.90 4.51
C ALA A 13 34.30 11.06 3.40
N TYR A 14 35.05 10.76 2.33
CA TYR A 14 34.63 9.79 1.34
C TYR A 14 34.32 8.48 2.04
N ALA A 15 33.25 7.81 1.63
CA ALA A 15 32.82 6.56 2.21
C ALA A 15 34.00 5.56 2.27
N SER A 16 34.13 4.86 3.40
CA SER A 16 35.18 3.85 3.57
C SER A 16 35.13 2.84 2.40
N PRO A 17 36.27 2.49 1.79
CA PRO A 17 36.30 1.55 0.68
C PRO A 17 35.60 0.24 1.07
N VAL A 18 34.61 -0.17 0.26
CA VAL A 18 33.94 -1.45 0.45
C VAL A 18 34.94 -2.57 0.14
N ILE A 19 35.53 -3.17 1.18
CA ILE A 19 36.40 -4.34 1.05
C ILE A 19 35.50 -5.53 0.72
N ARG A 20 35.42 -5.89 -0.57
CA ARG A 20 34.75 -7.12 -1.00
C ARG A 20 35.72 -8.29 -0.84
N PRO A 21 35.26 -9.48 -0.40
CA PRO A 21 36.08 -10.68 -0.52
C PRO A 21 36.44 -10.89 -2.00
N PRO A 22 37.64 -11.42 -2.30
CA PRO A 22 37.99 -11.77 -3.67
C PRO A 22 36.94 -12.73 -4.24
N SER A 23 36.58 -12.57 -5.52
CA SER A 23 35.69 -13.50 -6.20
C SER A 23 36.19 -14.94 -6.01
N PRO A 24 35.30 -15.93 -5.79
CA PRO A 24 35.72 -17.31 -5.64
C PRO A 24 36.63 -17.75 -6.79
N ALA A 25 37.79 -18.35 -6.47
CA ALA A 25 38.72 -18.92 -7.47
C ALA A 25 38.08 -20.05 -8.31
N SER A 26 36.89 -20.51 -7.92
CA SER A 26 36.08 -21.49 -8.65
C SER A 26 35.64 -21.02 -10.05
N SER A 27 35.90 -19.76 -10.43
CA SER A 27 35.63 -19.26 -11.79
C SER A 27 36.69 -19.65 -12.82
N VAL A 28 37.81 -20.27 -12.42
CA VAL A 28 38.90 -20.71 -13.31
C VAL A 28 39.12 -22.21 -13.08
N GLY A 29 38.21 -23.05 -13.59
CA GLY A 29 38.34 -24.49 -13.39
C GLY A 29 37.12 -25.34 -13.75
N THR A 30 36.17 -24.84 -14.55
CA THR A 30 35.14 -25.72 -15.10
C THR A 30 35.79 -26.67 -16.09
N ALA A 31 36.24 -27.82 -15.61
CA ALA A 31 36.54 -28.96 -16.45
C ALA A 31 35.21 -29.42 -17.03
N TYR A 32 34.93 -29.00 -18.26
CA TYR A 32 33.82 -29.56 -19.02
C TYR A 32 34.07 -31.06 -19.15
N GLY A 33 33.03 -31.85 -18.86
CA GLY A 33 33.07 -33.30 -19.08
C GLY A 33 33.28 -33.64 -20.56
N PRO A 34 33.39 -34.92 -20.90
CA PRO A 34 33.28 -35.36 -22.28
C PRO A 34 32.07 -34.72 -22.97
N ASP A 35 32.22 -34.37 -24.25
CA ASP A 35 31.13 -33.83 -25.03
C ASP A 35 30.01 -34.87 -25.15
N ASP A 36 28.83 -34.53 -24.64
CA ASP A 36 27.64 -35.38 -24.68
C ASP A 36 26.82 -35.15 -25.96
N THR A 37 27.32 -34.39 -26.94
CA THR A 37 26.66 -34.29 -28.25
C THR A 37 26.59 -35.66 -28.92
N SER A 38 25.37 -36.09 -29.25
CA SER A 38 25.19 -37.38 -29.90
C SER A 38 25.75 -37.34 -31.34
N LEU A 39 26.38 -38.42 -31.79
CA LEU A 39 26.87 -38.53 -33.18
C LEU A 39 25.75 -38.32 -34.22
N SER A 40 24.50 -38.64 -33.85
CA SER A 40 23.32 -38.35 -34.66
C SER A 40 23.01 -36.87 -34.81
N ASP A 41 23.40 -36.03 -33.85
CA ASP A 41 23.17 -34.58 -33.89
C ASP A 41 24.18 -33.86 -34.77
N SER A 42 25.41 -34.37 -34.87
CA SER A 42 26.47 -33.79 -35.72
C SER A 42 26.15 -33.83 -37.22
N GLY A 43 25.23 -34.71 -37.63
CA GLY A 43 24.79 -34.86 -39.02
C GLY A 43 23.51 -34.08 -39.37
N LEU A 44 22.89 -33.39 -38.41
CA LEU A 44 21.66 -32.65 -38.65
C LEU A 44 21.95 -31.25 -39.20
N ASN A 45 21.04 -30.74 -40.03
CA ASN A 45 21.01 -29.33 -40.38
C ASN A 45 20.65 -28.50 -39.13
N GLN A 46 21.18 -27.28 -39.03
CA GLN A 46 20.99 -26.37 -37.89
C GLN A 46 19.51 -26.22 -37.51
N ASP A 47 18.63 -25.92 -38.46
CA ASP A 47 17.19 -25.74 -38.20
C ASP A 47 16.51 -27.00 -37.65
N VAL A 48 17.02 -28.18 -38.00
CA VAL A 48 16.47 -29.46 -37.55
C VAL A 48 16.97 -29.76 -36.14
N PHE A 49 18.25 -29.50 -35.89
CA PHE A 49 18.86 -29.60 -34.57
C PHE A 49 18.15 -28.66 -33.58
N GLU A 50 17.96 -27.40 -33.94
CA GLU A 50 17.28 -26.41 -33.09
C GLU A 50 15.84 -26.82 -32.78
N ARG A 51 15.07 -27.26 -33.79
CA ARG A 51 13.69 -27.73 -33.55
C ARG A 51 13.64 -28.95 -32.62
N LYS A 52 14.57 -29.90 -32.77
CA LYS A 52 14.69 -31.06 -31.87
C LYS A 52 14.93 -30.61 -30.44
N TRP A 53 15.81 -29.63 -30.23
CA TRP A 53 16.16 -29.15 -28.89
C TRP A 53 15.12 -28.23 -28.29
N ILE A 54 14.47 -27.38 -29.07
CA ILE A 54 13.31 -26.58 -28.63
C ILE A 54 12.23 -27.53 -28.10
N ALA A 55 11.91 -28.59 -28.84
CA ALA A 55 10.93 -29.59 -28.42
C ALA A 55 11.38 -30.41 -27.20
N ASN A 56 12.65 -30.82 -27.12
CA ASN A 56 13.19 -31.53 -25.96
C ASN A 56 13.17 -30.67 -24.69
N LEU A 57 13.53 -29.39 -24.82
CA LEU A 57 13.56 -28.43 -23.72
C LEU A 57 12.16 -27.86 -23.40
N ARG A 58 11.18 -28.10 -24.28
CA ARG A 58 9.79 -27.63 -24.16
C ARG A 58 9.70 -26.13 -23.95
N LEU A 59 10.55 -25.39 -24.67
CA LEU A 59 10.60 -23.93 -24.56
C LEU A 59 9.37 -23.25 -25.18
N ASP A 60 8.65 -23.97 -26.02
CA ASP A 60 7.39 -23.58 -26.67
C ASP A 60 6.14 -23.97 -25.87
N GLU A 61 6.28 -24.76 -24.80
CA GLU A 61 5.17 -25.11 -23.92
C GLU A 61 5.02 -24.07 -22.79
N PRO A 62 3.79 -23.59 -22.50
CA PRO A 62 3.57 -22.68 -21.39
C PRO A 62 3.88 -23.38 -20.06
N LYS A 63 4.54 -22.66 -19.17
CA LYS A 63 4.88 -23.19 -17.84
C LYS A 63 3.60 -23.46 -17.05
N HIS A 64 3.63 -24.41 -16.12
CA HIS A 64 2.49 -24.70 -15.24
C HIS A 64 1.92 -23.45 -14.55
N ASP A 65 2.80 -22.54 -14.10
CA ASP A 65 2.40 -21.27 -13.49
C ASP A 65 1.69 -20.34 -14.48
N GLU A 66 2.11 -20.34 -15.74
CA GLU A 66 1.51 -19.53 -16.82
C GLU A 66 0.13 -20.08 -17.17
N VAL A 67 -0.03 -21.41 -17.25
CA VAL A 67 -1.32 -22.07 -17.45
C VAL A 67 -2.27 -21.80 -16.27
N HIS A 68 -1.77 -21.82 -15.03
CA HIS A 68 -2.58 -21.50 -13.86
C HIS A 68 -2.95 -20.02 -13.81
N ASN A 69 -2.09 -19.13 -14.32
CA ASN A 69 -2.29 -17.68 -14.30
C ASN A 69 -2.97 -17.14 -15.57
N LEU A 70 -3.25 -18.00 -16.56
CA LEU A 70 -4.20 -17.79 -17.65
C LEU A 70 -5.64 -17.82 -17.10
N LYS A 71 -5.94 -16.91 -16.16
CA LYS A 71 -7.28 -16.69 -15.66
C LYS A 71 -7.86 -15.48 -16.35
N ASP A 72 -9.12 -15.59 -16.74
CA ASP A 72 -9.89 -14.45 -17.24
C ASP A 72 -9.88 -13.31 -16.22
N PRO A 73 -9.85 -12.05 -16.67
CA PRO A 73 -9.84 -10.91 -15.76
C PRO A 73 -11.05 -11.00 -14.81
N LEU A 74 -10.79 -10.87 -13.50
CA LEU A 74 -11.83 -10.94 -12.46
C LEU A 74 -12.92 -9.87 -12.63
N ILE A 75 -12.59 -8.80 -13.35
CA ILE A 75 -13.50 -7.70 -13.65
C ILE A 75 -13.43 -7.46 -15.15
N ILE A 76 -14.54 -7.76 -15.84
CA ILE A 76 -14.70 -7.45 -17.25
C ILE A 76 -15.11 -5.97 -17.35
N CYS A 77 -14.29 -5.15 -18.00
CA CYS A 77 -14.64 -3.76 -18.21
C CYS A 77 -15.76 -3.68 -19.27
N PRO A 78 -16.94 -3.13 -18.94
CA PRO A 78 -17.99 -2.94 -19.93
C PRO A 78 -17.54 -1.94 -21.00
N SER A 79 -18.03 -2.11 -22.24
CA SER A 79 -17.73 -1.20 -23.35
C SER A 79 -18.50 0.11 -23.26
N ASP A 80 -19.64 0.13 -22.58
CA ASP A 80 -20.44 1.34 -22.45
C ASP A 80 -19.89 2.27 -21.35
N PRO A 81 -19.67 3.57 -21.63
CA PRO A 81 -19.11 4.50 -20.67
C PRO A 81 -20.00 4.77 -19.45
N GLN A 82 -21.33 4.55 -19.51
CA GLN A 82 -22.18 4.69 -18.33
C GLN A 82 -22.06 3.47 -17.43
N GLU A 83 -22.10 2.27 -18.00
CA GLU A 83 -21.87 1.02 -17.27
C GLU A 83 -20.49 0.99 -16.61
N GLN A 84 -19.47 1.52 -17.28
CA GLN A 84 -18.12 1.62 -16.71
C GLN A 84 -18.07 2.53 -15.47
N LYS A 85 -18.79 3.65 -15.48
CA LYS A 85 -18.89 4.55 -14.33
C LYS A 85 -19.59 3.87 -13.15
N LEU A 86 -20.70 3.18 -13.41
CA LEU A 86 -21.43 2.44 -12.38
C LEU A 86 -20.57 1.34 -11.76
N LEU A 87 -19.85 0.58 -12.58
CA LEU A 87 -18.92 -0.44 -12.11
C LEU A 87 -17.82 0.17 -11.22
N PHE A 88 -17.25 1.30 -11.63
CA PHE A 88 -16.23 1.98 -10.85
C PHE A 88 -16.75 2.49 -9.51
N GLU A 89 -17.94 3.08 -9.50
CA GLU A 89 -18.60 3.53 -8.26
C GLU A 89 -18.87 2.36 -7.31
N GLU A 90 -19.31 1.22 -7.85
CA GLU A 90 -19.54 0.00 -7.08
C GLU A 90 -18.24 -0.54 -6.45
N ILE A 91 -17.17 -0.64 -7.25
CA ILE A 91 -15.85 -1.07 -6.76
C ILE A 91 -15.36 -0.15 -5.65
N LEU A 92 -15.46 1.18 -5.85
CA LEU A 92 -15.04 2.14 -4.84
C LEU A 92 -15.90 2.08 -3.57
N ARG A 93 -17.21 1.82 -3.71
CA ARG A 93 -18.09 1.63 -2.56
C ARG A 93 -17.69 0.40 -1.76
N GLY A 94 -17.50 -0.73 -2.43
CA GLY A 94 -17.05 -1.98 -1.79
C GLY A 94 -15.68 -1.81 -1.11
N PHE A 95 -14.75 -1.11 -1.76
CA PHE A 95 -13.44 -0.80 -1.18
C PHE A 95 -13.57 0.03 0.11
N ARG A 96 -14.36 1.11 0.09
CA ARG A 96 -14.58 1.95 1.30
C ARG A 96 -15.22 1.16 2.44
N GLN A 97 -16.22 0.32 2.13
CA GLN A 97 -16.85 -0.54 3.14
C GLN A 97 -15.83 -1.53 3.74
N ARG A 98 -14.97 -2.12 2.91
CA ARG A 98 -13.96 -3.06 3.40
C ARG A 98 -12.90 -2.39 4.28
N VAL A 99 -12.48 -1.17 3.93
CA VAL A 99 -11.57 -0.37 4.76
C VAL A 99 -12.22 -0.06 6.10
N GLN A 100 -13.48 0.43 6.11
CA GLN A 100 -14.21 0.70 7.35
C GLN A 100 -14.29 -0.55 8.24
N GLN A 101 -14.58 -1.71 7.65
CA GLN A 101 -14.63 -2.96 8.41
C GLN A 101 -13.27 -3.31 9.04
N LEU A 102 -12.16 -3.08 8.32
CA LEU A 102 -10.82 -3.33 8.86
C LEU A 102 -10.48 -2.38 10.01
N GLU A 103 -10.91 -1.12 9.93
CA GLU A 103 -10.76 -0.15 11.03
C GLU A 103 -11.58 -0.58 12.25
N GLU A 104 -12.82 -1.03 12.05
CA GLU A 104 -13.68 -1.58 13.12
C GLU A 104 -13.05 -2.83 13.75
N ASP A 105 -12.52 -3.75 12.92
CA ASP A 105 -11.84 -4.96 13.37
C ASP A 105 -10.55 -4.63 14.16
N GLU A 106 -9.80 -3.60 13.76
CA GLU A 106 -8.60 -3.13 14.48
C GLU A 106 -8.97 -2.56 15.86
N ILE A 107 -9.99 -1.70 15.92
CA ILE A 107 -10.51 -1.15 17.19
C ILE A 107 -10.98 -2.28 18.09
N PHE A 108 -11.72 -3.26 17.53
CA PHE A 108 -12.18 -4.41 18.30
C PHE A 108 -11.01 -5.24 18.83
N GLN A 109 -10.02 -5.57 17.99
CA GLN A 109 -8.84 -6.32 18.42
C GLN A 109 -8.06 -5.57 19.51
N GLN A 110 -7.86 -4.27 19.34
CA GLN A 110 -7.21 -3.42 20.34
C GLN A 110 -8.02 -3.39 21.64
N ALA A 111 -9.35 -3.29 21.56
CA ALA A 111 -10.24 -3.35 22.72
C ALA A 111 -10.23 -4.74 23.38
N VAL A 112 -10.08 -5.83 22.63
CA VAL A 112 -9.93 -7.19 23.19
C VAL A 112 -8.59 -7.34 23.92
N ILE A 113 -7.49 -6.86 23.32
CA ILE A 113 -6.16 -6.87 23.95
C ILE A 113 -6.17 -6.04 25.24
N ASN A 114 -6.85 -4.89 25.23
CA ASN A 114 -6.93 -3.99 26.38
C ASN A 114 -8.08 -4.33 27.35
N GLY A 115 -9.02 -5.18 26.94
CA GLY A 115 -10.28 -5.48 27.61
C GLY A 115 -10.14 -6.21 28.95
N SER A 116 -8.93 -6.67 29.29
CA SER A 116 -8.60 -7.19 30.62
C SER A 116 -7.90 -6.15 31.52
N GLN A 117 -8.01 -4.85 31.25
CA GLN A 117 -7.53 -3.78 32.14
C GLN A 117 -8.64 -2.99 32.84
N ILE A 118 -9.93 -3.24 32.54
CA ILE A 118 -11.08 -2.63 33.24
C ILE A 118 -11.14 -2.97 34.75
N GLY A 119 -10.35 -3.94 35.23
CA GLY A 119 -10.15 -4.24 36.65
C GLY A 119 -8.75 -3.91 37.21
N LYS A 120 -7.86 -3.31 36.39
CA LYS A 120 -6.48 -2.94 36.76
C LYS A 120 -6.25 -1.42 36.72
N GLU A 121 -7.30 -0.61 36.62
CA GLU A 121 -7.19 0.80 36.91
C GLU A 121 -6.61 0.92 38.33
N GLN A 122 -5.36 1.38 38.39
CA GLN A 122 -4.72 1.68 39.65
C GLN A 122 -5.57 2.75 40.30
N LEU A 123 -6.35 2.38 41.31
CA LEU A 123 -7.05 3.36 42.13
C LEU A 123 -5.98 4.38 42.55
N PRO A 124 -6.24 5.69 42.42
CA PRO A 124 -5.31 6.71 42.87
C PRO A 124 -5.06 6.49 44.37
N SER A 125 -3.93 5.85 44.68
CA SER A 125 -3.47 5.62 46.03
C SER A 125 -2.77 6.91 46.46
N ALA A 126 -3.54 7.80 47.07
CA ALA A 126 -3.00 8.98 47.71
C ALA A 126 -3.04 8.79 49.22
N ASP A 127 -1.91 9.06 49.89
CA ASP A 127 -1.77 8.95 51.34
C ASP A 127 -2.53 10.04 52.12
N SER A 128 -3.21 10.96 51.42
CA SER A 128 -4.01 12.04 52.01
C SER A 128 -5.16 12.44 51.09
N VAL A 129 -6.30 12.80 51.68
CA VAL A 129 -7.55 13.12 50.98
C VAL A 129 -7.39 14.37 50.10
N GLU A 130 -6.60 15.33 50.55
CA GLU A 130 -6.31 16.56 49.81
C GLU A 130 -5.56 16.26 48.51
N ASN A 131 -4.59 15.33 48.55
CA ASN A 131 -3.83 14.91 47.38
C ASN A 131 -4.70 14.12 46.40
N LEU A 132 -5.63 13.30 46.91
CA LEU A 132 -6.61 12.60 46.07
C LEU A 132 -7.50 13.59 45.32
N ILE A 133 -8.07 14.57 46.03
CA ILE A 133 -8.96 15.58 45.46
C ILE A 133 -8.19 16.47 44.47
N GLN A 134 -6.95 16.83 44.77
CA GLN A 134 -6.09 17.58 43.86
C GLN A 134 -5.72 16.78 42.60
N ASN A 135 -5.43 15.47 42.72
CA ASN A 135 -5.17 14.62 41.55
C ASN A 135 -6.42 14.43 40.68
N MET A 136 -7.61 14.35 41.30
CA MET A 136 -8.88 14.25 40.56
C MET A 136 -9.30 15.57 39.91
N MET A 137 -8.92 16.74 40.46
CA MET A 137 -9.23 18.04 39.86
C MET A 137 -8.15 18.50 38.84
N GLY A 138 -6.90 18.07 39.00
CA GLY A 138 -5.76 18.48 38.16
C GLY A 138 -5.72 17.89 36.75
N THR A 139 -6.48 16.84 36.46
CA THR A 139 -6.57 16.26 35.11
C THR A 139 -7.53 17.00 34.18
N SER A 140 -8.22 18.04 34.66
CA SER A 140 -9.25 18.73 33.87
C SER A 140 -8.85 20.13 33.38
N ILE A 141 -7.86 20.81 33.96
CA ILE A 141 -7.51 22.18 33.60
C ILE A 141 -6.00 22.42 33.80
N GLY A 142 -5.22 22.29 32.73
CA GLY A 142 -3.92 22.95 32.64
C GLY A 142 -2.69 22.06 32.69
N ASN A 143 -2.49 21.22 31.68
CA ASN A 143 -1.20 21.15 30.98
C ASN A 143 -1.40 20.42 29.63
N GLU A 144 -0.73 20.88 28.59
CA GLU A 144 -0.74 20.34 27.21
C GLU A 144 -1.88 20.79 26.27
N ALA A 145 -1.90 22.09 25.99
CA ALA A 145 -2.42 22.65 24.74
C ALA A 145 -1.53 22.32 23.50
N SER A 146 -1.06 21.07 23.36
CA SER A 146 -0.14 20.69 22.29
C SER A 146 -0.12 19.20 21.95
N HIS A 147 -1.27 18.51 21.90
CA HIS A 147 -1.42 17.32 21.03
C HIS A 147 -2.88 16.92 20.84
N ILE A 148 -3.75 17.84 20.39
CA ILE A 148 -5.06 17.42 19.88
C ILE A 148 -4.81 16.83 18.49
N GLN A 149 -4.76 15.50 18.40
CA GLN A 149 -4.90 14.81 17.13
C GLN A 149 -6.26 15.21 16.55
N ASP A 150 -6.24 15.85 15.39
CA ASP A 150 -7.42 16.14 14.60
C ASP A 150 -8.07 14.82 14.15
N GLY A 151 -8.97 14.30 14.98
CA GLY A 151 -9.88 13.24 14.60
C GLY A 151 -10.92 13.76 13.59
N PRO A 152 -11.49 12.87 12.75
CA PRO A 152 -12.31 13.23 11.59
C PRO A 152 -13.63 13.97 11.93
N TRP A 153 -13.97 14.09 13.21
CA TRP A 153 -15.19 14.72 13.71
C TRP A 153 -15.10 16.23 13.90
N ASN A 154 -13.90 16.84 13.78
CA ASN A 154 -13.70 18.26 14.06
C ASN A 154 -13.80 19.14 12.80
N ARG A 155 -14.91 19.04 12.05
CA ARG A 155 -15.18 19.89 10.88
C ARG A 155 -16.01 21.11 11.30
N ARG A 156 -15.34 22.21 11.69
CA ARG A 156 -16.01 23.49 11.98
C ARG A 156 -16.62 24.05 10.69
N ASN A 157 -17.94 24.24 10.68
CA ASN A 157 -18.67 24.90 9.62
C ASN A 157 -18.29 26.40 9.54
N THR A 158 -17.47 26.75 8.54
CA THR A 158 -17.32 28.13 8.06
C THR A 158 -17.83 28.22 6.64
N THR A 159 -19.15 28.23 6.47
CA THR A 159 -19.78 28.70 5.22
C THR A 159 -19.95 30.20 5.30
N HIS A 160 -19.10 30.91 4.55
CA HIS A 160 -19.23 32.34 4.31
C HIS A 160 -20.62 32.65 3.74
N ALA A 161 -21.38 33.48 4.45
CA ALA A 161 -22.55 34.15 3.94
C ALA A 161 -22.10 35.16 2.87
N THR A 162 -22.30 34.83 1.59
CA THR A 162 -22.23 35.82 0.51
C THR A 162 -23.64 36.31 0.24
N SER A 163 -23.91 37.50 0.79
CA SER A 163 -25.02 38.35 0.39
C SER A 163 -24.90 38.68 -1.09
N THR A 164 -25.88 38.29 -1.90
CA THR A 164 -26.14 38.92 -3.19
C THR A 164 -27.64 39.13 -3.33
N SER A 165 -28.03 40.40 -3.23
CA SER A 165 -29.38 40.91 -3.43
C SER A 165 -29.72 41.05 -4.92
N SER A 166 -31.00 40.85 -5.22
CA SER A 166 -31.81 41.48 -6.27
C SER A 166 -31.40 41.33 -7.74
N SER A 167 -32.29 40.74 -8.55
CA SER A 167 -32.90 41.51 -9.64
C SER A 167 -34.21 40.89 -10.12
N MET A 168 -35.22 41.74 -10.26
CA MET A 168 -36.54 41.43 -10.79
C MET A 168 -36.48 40.97 -12.24
N ARG A 169 -37.42 40.11 -12.65
CA ARG A 169 -38.09 40.26 -13.96
C ARG A 169 -39.42 39.53 -14.03
N THR A 170 -40.32 40.17 -14.75
CA THR A 170 -41.77 40.06 -14.76
C THR A 170 -42.31 39.06 -15.79
N ALA A 171 -43.38 38.37 -15.38
CA ALA A 171 -44.67 38.18 -16.06
C ALA A 171 -44.82 37.34 -17.35
N VAL A 172 -46.01 36.71 -17.39
CA VAL A 172 -46.86 36.27 -18.53
C VAL A 172 -46.77 34.79 -18.95
N GLY A 173 -47.88 34.08 -18.74
CA GLY A 173 -48.55 33.45 -19.89
C GLY A 173 -49.03 31.99 -19.78
N LYS A 174 -50.30 31.85 -19.39
CA LYS A 174 -51.31 30.91 -19.91
C LYS A 174 -51.15 29.39 -19.67
N GLY A 175 -52.00 28.90 -18.77
CA GLY A 175 -52.47 27.52 -18.75
C GLY A 175 -53.41 27.21 -19.92
N ARG A 176 -53.34 25.97 -20.39
CA ARG A 176 -54.38 25.31 -21.18
C ARG A 176 -54.35 23.82 -20.84
N LEU A 177 -55.24 23.43 -19.94
CA LEU A 177 -55.48 22.05 -19.53
C LEU A 177 -56.50 21.43 -20.49
N GLY A 178 -56.27 20.18 -20.88
CA GLY A 178 -57.10 19.41 -21.80
C GLY A 178 -58.52 19.18 -21.28
N GLN A 179 -59.47 19.19 -22.22
CA GLN A 179 -60.84 18.76 -22.00
C GLN A 179 -60.89 17.22 -21.92
N THR A 180 -61.72 16.76 -20.99
CA THR A 180 -62.39 15.46 -20.96
C THR A 180 -63.37 15.30 -22.10
#